data_AF-A0A139AR49-F1
#
_entry.id   AF-A0A139AR49-F1
#
_cell.length_a   1.000
_cell.length_b   1.000
_cell.length_c   1.000
_cell.angle_alpha   90.00
_cell.angle_beta   90.00
_cell.angle_gamma   90.00
#
_symmetry.space_group_name_H-M   'P 1'
#
loop_
_entity.id
_entity.type
_entity.pdbx_description
1 polymer ?
#
loop_
_entity_poly.entity_id
_entity_poly.type
_entity_poly.pdbx_seq_one_letter_code
_entity_poly.pdbx_strand_id
1 'polypeptide(L)'
;NLPSLTEIAQSANSLAKTCIARITPTKVFFIVADTNADSAIQLWAHIEADKVFEDFRIESQNNNEIWLELSPELLARSLKSTAHADGTNLRLTKRDEKAVLSFQVSAVSRTHKHVQITQDLPVRVLTKAQADVIQEPMVPDPQVHIMPPPLSALRPLVDRLKQLSGQCVISANMQGEWRVEAQADGVTVEARWEKLVNPGLDPSALPPPNSQPARDGFAFARTRVDSRDLAKFLRSDVVNPTKVVCCLIENHAVVFYVYIRDEGTGALTYFIPLRQT
;
A
#
# COMPACT_ATOMS: atom_id res chain seq x y z
N ASN A 1 -13.18 -8.34 -10.21
CA ASN A 1 -12.81 -8.43 -8.77
C ASN A 1 -12.85 -7.06 -8.08
N LEU A 2 -14.06 -6.53 -7.80
CA LEU A 2 -14.24 -5.23 -7.12
C LEU A 2 -13.82 -5.21 -5.63
N PRO A 3 -13.94 -6.31 -4.86
CA PRO A 3 -13.49 -6.33 -3.46
C PRO A 3 -12.03 -5.95 -3.30
N SER A 4 -11.11 -6.54 -4.07
CA SER A 4 -9.67 -6.22 -4.01
C SER A 4 -9.38 -4.74 -4.32
N LEU A 5 -10.07 -4.16 -5.31
CA LEU A 5 -9.94 -2.74 -5.63
C LEU A 5 -10.43 -1.85 -4.47
N THR A 6 -11.50 -2.26 -3.80
CA THR A 6 -12.07 -1.57 -2.64
C THR A 6 -11.13 -1.64 -1.43
N GLU A 7 -10.48 -2.78 -1.22
CA GLU A 7 -9.50 -2.99 -0.16
C GLU A 7 -8.24 -2.12 -0.36
N ILE A 8 -7.72 -2.03 -1.60
CA ILE A 8 -6.60 -1.14 -1.93
C ILE A 8 -6.97 0.33 -1.66
N ALA A 9 -8.16 0.76 -2.12
CA ALA A 9 -8.64 2.12 -1.88
C ALA A 9 -8.78 2.43 -0.37
N GLN A 10 -9.25 1.47 0.43
CA GLN A 10 -9.31 1.60 1.89
C GLN A 10 -7.93 1.69 2.54
N SER A 11 -6.96 0.95 2.03
CA SER A 11 -5.59 1.05 2.52
C SER A 11 -4.99 2.43 2.23
N ALA A 12 -5.10 2.91 0.99
CA ALA A 12 -4.64 4.26 0.62
C ALA A 12 -5.33 5.36 1.46
N ASN A 13 -6.62 5.20 1.76
CA ASN A 13 -7.37 6.13 2.62
C ASN A 13 -6.82 6.22 4.05
N SER A 14 -6.21 5.15 4.55
CA SER A 14 -5.60 5.17 5.89
C SER A 14 -4.32 6.00 5.96
N LEU A 15 -3.69 6.28 4.80
CA LEU A 15 -2.42 6.99 4.69
C LEU A 15 -2.62 8.47 4.36
N ALA A 16 -3.46 8.76 3.35
CA ALA A 16 -3.63 10.11 2.81
C ALA A 16 -5.06 10.41 2.35
N LYS A 17 -5.41 11.70 2.33
CA LYS A 17 -6.71 12.20 1.86
C LYS A 17 -6.85 12.16 0.33
N THR A 18 -5.72 12.19 -0.37
CA THR A 18 -5.58 12.14 -1.82
C THR A 18 -4.57 11.07 -2.19
N CYS A 19 -4.79 10.42 -3.32
CA CYS A 19 -3.82 9.51 -3.93
C CYS A 19 -3.81 9.69 -5.45
N ILE A 20 -2.77 9.15 -6.07
CA ILE A 20 -2.64 9.09 -7.51
C ILE A 20 -3.04 7.70 -7.99
N ALA A 21 -3.96 7.64 -8.95
CA ALA A 21 -4.27 6.45 -9.71
C ALA A 21 -3.59 6.54 -11.08
N ARG A 22 -2.66 5.62 -11.36
CA ARG A 22 -2.07 5.45 -12.70
C ARG A 22 -2.71 4.24 -13.34
N ILE A 23 -3.37 4.45 -14.46
CA ILE A 23 -4.06 3.42 -15.21
C ILE A 23 -3.24 3.15 -16.47
N THR A 24 -2.81 1.91 -16.66
CA THR A 24 -2.11 1.44 -17.87
C THR A 24 -2.96 0.36 -18.55
N PRO A 25 -2.61 -0.09 -19.77
CA PRO A 25 -3.36 -1.15 -20.46
C PRO A 25 -3.43 -2.47 -19.70
N THR A 26 -2.46 -2.74 -18.81
CA THR A 26 -2.33 -4.02 -18.11
C THR A 26 -2.57 -3.92 -16.61
N LYS A 27 -2.34 -2.76 -16.00
CA LYS A 27 -2.37 -2.59 -14.54
C LYS A 27 -3.03 -1.29 -14.12
N VAL A 28 -3.61 -1.31 -12.93
CA VAL A 28 -4.02 -0.10 -12.21
C VAL A 28 -3.14 0.04 -10.97
N PHE A 29 -2.51 1.19 -10.84
CA PHE A 29 -1.66 1.54 -9.71
C PHE A 29 -2.37 2.56 -8.82
N PHE A 30 -2.18 2.44 -7.51
CA PHE A 30 -2.56 3.43 -6.51
C PHE A 30 -1.33 3.85 -5.73
N ILE A 31 -1.02 5.14 -5.78
CA ILE A 31 0.22 5.71 -5.30
C ILE A 31 -0.10 6.80 -4.27
N VAL A 32 0.49 6.68 -3.09
CA VAL A 32 0.58 7.74 -2.10
C VAL A 32 2.06 8.08 -1.97
N ALA A 33 2.51 9.09 -2.71
CA ALA A 33 3.90 9.52 -2.74
C ALA A 33 4.14 10.82 -1.94
N ASP A 34 3.09 11.61 -1.71
CA ASP A 34 3.20 12.85 -0.95
C ASP A 34 3.46 12.54 0.52
N THR A 35 4.64 12.96 0.97
CA THR A 35 5.03 12.92 2.38
C THR A 35 4.78 14.30 2.98
N ASN A 36 4.07 14.32 4.11
CA ASN A 36 3.79 15.55 4.84
C ASN A 36 4.67 15.58 6.09
N ALA A 37 4.77 16.73 6.77
CA ALA A 37 5.51 16.85 8.04
C ALA A 37 5.08 15.80 9.09
N ASP A 38 3.83 15.33 9.03
CA ASP A 38 3.26 14.36 9.95
C ASP A 38 3.38 12.89 9.51
N SER A 39 3.80 12.61 8.28
CA SER A 39 3.72 11.28 7.69
C SER A 39 4.71 11.12 6.55
N ALA A 40 5.72 10.26 6.72
CA ALA A 40 6.71 9.98 5.70
C ALA A 40 6.46 8.65 4.98
N ILE A 41 5.46 7.88 5.40
CA ILE A 41 5.06 6.64 4.74
C ILE A 41 4.56 6.89 3.31
N GLN A 42 5.07 6.09 2.37
CA GLN A 42 4.60 6.04 0.99
C GLN A 42 3.98 4.67 0.70
N LEU A 43 3.03 4.64 -0.25
CA LEU A 43 2.38 3.43 -0.73
C LEU A 43 2.45 3.37 -2.25
N TRP A 44 2.87 2.23 -2.76
CA TRP A 44 2.86 1.85 -4.17
C TRP A 44 2.11 0.54 -4.30
N ALA A 45 0.83 0.63 -4.66
CA ALA A 45 -0.02 -0.54 -4.87
C ALA A 45 -0.28 -0.72 -6.37
N HIS A 46 -0.39 -1.97 -6.80
CA HIS A 46 -0.85 -2.30 -8.14
C HIS A 46 -1.79 -3.50 -8.13
N ILE A 47 -2.66 -3.55 -9.14
CA ILE A 47 -3.56 -4.65 -9.41
C ILE A 47 -3.63 -4.89 -10.93
N GLU A 48 -3.63 -6.14 -11.34
CA GLU A 48 -3.71 -6.50 -12.77
C GLU A 48 -5.13 -6.22 -13.29
N ALA A 49 -5.22 -5.49 -14.41
CA ALA A 49 -6.50 -5.01 -14.93
C ALA A 49 -7.41 -6.17 -15.38
N ASP A 50 -6.83 -7.23 -15.96
CA ASP A 50 -7.53 -8.44 -16.41
C ASP A 50 -8.13 -9.27 -15.25
N LYS A 51 -7.62 -9.10 -14.02
CA LYS A 51 -8.18 -9.73 -12.81
C LYS A 51 -9.33 -8.92 -12.22
N VAL A 52 -9.40 -7.62 -12.53
CA VAL A 52 -10.39 -6.71 -11.95
C VAL A 52 -11.58 -6.51 -12.87
N PHE A 53 -11.33 -6.24 -14.14
CA PHE A 53 -12.31 -5.80 -15.13
C PHE A 53 -12.55 -6.89 -16.17
N GLU A 54 -13.82 -7.12 -16.53
CA GLU A 54 -14.19 -8.01 -17.63
C GLU A 54 -13.87 -7.35 -18.98
N ASP A 55 -14.33 -6.10 -19.14
CA ASP A 55 -14.00 -5.25 -20.29
C ASP A 55 -13.19 -4.05 -19.81
N PHE A 56 -11.99 -3.90 -20.37
CA PHE A 56 -11.08 -2.81 -20.01
C PHE A 56 -10.50 -2.16 -21.28
N ARG A 57 -10.77 -0.86 -21.43
CA ARG A 57 -10.25 -0.07 -22.56
C ARG A 57 -9.68 1.25 -22.03
N ILE A 58 -8.45 1.52 -22.42
CA ILE A 58 -7.76 2.78 -22.15
C ILE A 58 -7.21 3.34 -23.45
N GLU A 59 -7.42 4.64 -23.65
CA GLU A 59 -6.87 5.39 -24.78
C GLU A 59 -6.36 6.73 -24.25
N SER A 60 -5.08 7.00 -24.45
CA SER A 60 -4.46 8.24 -23.99
C SER A 60 -3.27 8.59 -24.88
N GLN A 61 -3.11 9.88 -25.17
CA GLN A 61 -1.97 10.41 -25.91
C GLN A 61 -0.66 10.33 -25.10
N ASN A 62 -0.73 10.01 -23.81
CA ASN A 62 0.43 9.83 -22.94
C ASN A 62 0.79 8.34 -22.83
N ASN A 63 1.26 7.72 -23.93
CA ASN A 63 1.65 6.31 -23.97
C ASN A 63 0.55 5.33 -23.48
N ASN A 64 -0.73 5.63 -23.74
CA ASN A 64 -1.88 4.89 -23.19
C ASN A 64 -1.91 4.79 -21.67
N GLU A 65 -1.31 5.77 -20.98
CA GLU A 65 -1.42 5.92 -19.54
C GLU A 65 -2.31 7.10 -19.18
N ILE A 66 -3.15 6.91 -18.17
CA ILE A 66 -3.97 7.96 -17.59
C ILE A 66 -3.58 8.08 -16.12
N TRP A 67 -3.19 9.29 -15.74
CA TRP A 67 -2.79 9.64 -14.38
C TRP A 67 -3.86 10.54 -13.77
N LEU A 68 -4.45 10.09 -12.66
CA LEU A 68 -5.54 10.78 -11.98
C LEU A 68 -5.14 11.02 -10.53
N GLU A 69 -5.41 12.22 -10.02
CA GLU A 69 -5.46 12.48 -8.59
C GLU A 69 -6.91 12.38 -8.12
N LEU A 70 -7.15 11.61 -7.06
CA LEU A 70 -8.49 11.36 -6.52
C LEU A 70 -8.47 11.17 -5.00
N SER A 71 -9.65 11.17 -4.38
CA SER A 71 -9.80 10.85 -2.96
C SER A 71 -10.00 9.34 -2.76
N PRO A 72 -9.10 8.65 -2.03
CA PRO A 72 -9.29 7.23 -1.71
C PRO A 72 -10.58 6.95 -0.93
N GLU A 73 -11.00 7.89 -0.07
CA GLU A 73 -12.24 7.79 0.70
C GLU A 73 -13.47 7.71 -0.22
N LEU A 74 -13.57 8.65 -1.16
CA LEU A 74 -14.68 8.71 -2.09
C LEU A 74 -14.66 7.50 -3.04
N LEU A 75 -13.48 7.09 -3.50
CA LEU A 75 -13.32 5.88 -4.31
C LEU A 75 -13.79 4.62 -3.57
N ALA A 76 -13.32 4.42 -2.34
CA ALA A 76 -13.72 3.28 -1.52
C ALA A 76 -15.23 3.28 -1.24
N ARG A 77 -15.83 4.46 -1.01
CA ARG A 77 -17.27 4.61 -0.82
C ARG A 77 -18.06 4.25 -2.07
N SER A 78 -17.63 4.75 -3.23
CA SER A 78 -18.28 4.43 -4.51
C SER A 78 -18.19 2.94 -4.81
N LEU A 79 -17.01 2.32 -4.67
CA LEU A 79 -16.84 0.87 -4.86
C LEU A 79 -17.66 0.02 -3.88
N LYS A 80 -17.73 0.41 -2.60
CA LYS A 80 -18.59 -0.29 -1.62
C LYS A 80 -20.06 -0.26 -1.99
N SER A 81 -20.53 0.85 -2.55
CA SER A 81 -21.93 0.98 -2.96
C SER A 81 -22.31 0.05 -4.12
N THR A 82 -21.32 -0.44 -4.88
CA THR A 82 -21.55 -1.33 -6.02
C THR A 82 -21.38 -2.81 -5.67
N ALA A 83 -21.08 -3.15 -4.40
CA ALA A 83 -20.77 -4.52 -3.99
C ALA A 83 -21.92 -5.52 -4.17
N HIS A 84 -23.17 -5.03 -4.22
CA HIS A 84 -24.38 -5.84 -4.43
C HIS A 84 -25.06 -5.54 -5.77
N ALA A 85 -24.34 -4.93 -6.70
CA ALA A 85 -24.86 -4.62 -8.03
C ALA A 85 -24.74 -5.83 -8.97
N ASP A 86 -25.65 -5.93 -9.93
CA ASP A 86 -25.60 -6.95 -10.99
C ASP A 86 -24.51 -6.63 -12.02
N GLY A 87 -24.19 -5.34 -12.18
CA GLY A 87 -23.13 -4.87 -13.07
C GLY A 87 -22.71 -3.45 -12.74
N THR A 88 -21.42 -3.15 -12.95
CA THR A 88 -20.86 -1.81 -12.72
C THR A 88 -19.96 -1.43 -13.89
N ASN A 89 -20.22 -0.27 -14.48
CA ASN A 89 -19.36 0.33 -15.50
C ASN A 89 -18.65 1.56 -14.92
N LEU A 90 -17.34 1.63 -15.12
CA LEU A 90 -16.51 2.76 -14.69
C LEU A 90 -16.08 3.53 -15.93
N ARG A 91 -16.42 4.82 -15.99
CA ARG A 91 -16.09 5.66 -17.14
C ARG A 91 -15.50 7.00 -16.70
N LEU A 92 -14.31 7.31 -17.23
CA LEU A 92 -13.77 8.67 -17.13
C LEU A 92 -14.52 9.58 -18.11
N THR A 93 -15.15 10.63 -17.58
CA THR A 93 -15.94 11.59 -18.36
C THR A 93 -15.61 13.02 -17.93
N LYS A 94 -16.04 14.01 -18.72
CA LYS A 94 -15.93 15.43 -18.39
C LYS A 94 -17.33 15.99 -18.16
N ARG A 95 -17.61 16.53 -16.98
CA ARG A 95 -18.86 17.23 -16.63
C ARG A 95 -18.54 18.62 -16.10
N ASP A 96 -19.23 19.64 -16.58
CA ASP A 96 -19.06 21.04 -16.15
C ASP A 96 -17.58 21.47 -16.13
N GLU A 97 -16.86 21.15 -17.21
CA GLU A 97 -15.42 21.38 -17.37
C GLU A 97 -14.49 20.63 -16.39
N LYS A 98 -15.02 19.75 -15.54
CA LYS A 98 -14.26 18.94 -14.57
C LYS A 98 -14.23 17.48 -14.99
N ALA A 99 -13.09 16.83 -14.78
CA ALA A 99 -12.97 15.39 -14.99
C ALA A 99 -13.65 14.65 -13.83
N VAL A 100 -14.45 13.64 -14.15
CA VAL A 100 -15.14 12.79 -13.18
C VAL A 100 -15.01 11.32 -13.58
N LEU A 101 -14.71 10.47 -12.62
CA LEU A 101 -14.82 9.02 -12.76
C LEU A 101 -16.25 8.62 -12.39
N SER A 102 -17.06 8.31 -13.39
CA SER A 102 -18.48 7.99 -13.25
C SER A 102 -18.67 6.49 -13.07
N PHE A 103 -19.31 6.10 -11.96
CA PHE A 103 -19.72 4.74 -11.64
C PHE A 103 -21.17 4.57 -12.03
N GLN A 104 -21.44 3.80 -13.08
CA GLN A 104 -22.78 3.44 -13.52
C GLN A 104 -23.09 2.04 -13.01
N VAL A 105 -24.03 1.96 -12.08
CA VAL A 105 -24.34 0.75 -11.31
C VAL A 105 -25.74 0.29 -11.69
N SER A 106 -25.85 -0.94 -12.17
CA SER A 106 -27.12 -1.60 -12.44
C SER A 106 -27.46 -2.51 -11.25
N ALA A 107 -28.58 -2.25 -10.58
CA ALA A 107 -29.00 -3.03 -9.43
C ALA A 107 -30.52 -3.26 -9.42
N VAL A 108 -30.96 -4.34 -8.76
CA VAL A 108 -32.37 -4.59 -8.49
C VAL A 108 -32.74 -4.05 -7.10
N SER A 109 -33.74 -3.17 -7.06
CA SER A 109 -34.28 -2.64 -5.81
C SER A 109 -35.06 -3.69 -5.02
N ARG A 110 -35.34 -3.41 -3.74
CA ARG A 110 -36.17 -4.28 -2.87
C ARG A 110 -37.59 -4.54 -3.41
N THR A 111 -38.06 -3.70 -4.33
CA THR A 111 -39.36 -3.86 -5.00
C THR A 111 -39.26 -4.59 -6.35
N HIS A 112 -38.13 -5.27 -6.60
CA HIS A 112 -37.83 -6.00 -7.84
C HIS A 112 -37.80 -5.15 -9.12
N LYS A 113 -37.62 -3.82 -9.01
CA LYS A 113 -37.40 -2.94 -10.17
C LYS A 113 -35.91 -2.75 -10.43
N HIS A 114 -35.52 -2.76 -11.70
CA HIS A 114 -34.18 -2.35 -12.13
C HIS A 114 -33.98 -0.85 -11.90
N VAL A 115 -32.88 -0.50 -11.26
CA VAL A 115 -32.47 0.87 -10.98
C VAL A 115 -31.05 1.05 -11.51
N GLN A 116 -30.82 2.16 -12.20
CA GLN A 116 -29.49 2.58 -12.61
C GLN A 116 -29.05 3.73 -11.70
N ILE A 117 -27.98 3.51 -10.95
CA ILE A 117 -27.41 4.50 -10.02
C ILE A 117 -26.14 5.04 -10.67
N THR A 118 -26.04 6.35 -10.80
CA THR A 118 -24.81 7.00 -11.27
C THR A 118 -24.16 7.75 -10.12
N GLN A 119 -22.89 7.48 -9.86
CA GLN A 119 -22.09 8.22 -8.88
C GLN A 119 -20.87 8.80 -9.55
N ASP A 120 -20.68 10.11 -9.44
CA ASP A 120 -19.54 10.80 -10.02
C ASP A 120 -18.50 11.07 -8.94
N LEU A 121 -17.31 10.50 -9.11
CA LEU A 121 -16.14 10.79 -8.31
C LEU A 121 -15.35 11.92 -8.99
N PRO A 122 -15.22 13.12 -8.39
CA PRO A 122 -14.37 14.16 -8.94
C PRO A 122 -12.91 13.71 -8.95
N VAL A 123 -12.24 13.88 -10.09
CA VAL A 123 -10.82 13.55 -10.27
C VAL A 123 -10.10 14.69 -10.97
N ARG A 124 -8.79 14.78 -10.76
CA ARG A 124 -7.93 15.71 -11.49
C ARG A 124 -6.99 14.91 -12.39
N VAL A 125 -7.07 15.14 -13.70
CA VAL A 125 -6.15 14.52 -14.65
C VAL A 125 -4.77 15.19 -14.52
N LEU A 126 -3.72 14.41 -14.33
CA LEU A 126 -2.35 14.90 -14.27
C LEU A 126 -1.78 15.07 -15.68
N THR A 127 -0.99 16.13 -15.88
CA THR A 127 -0.18 16.30 -17.08
C THR A 127 1.01 15.35 -17.07
N LYS A 128 1.59 15.08 -18.25
CA LYS A 128 2.81 14.26 -18.37
C LYS A 128 3.95 14.77 -17.47
N ALA A 129 4.19 16.08 -17.46
CA ALA A 129 5.24 16.68 -16.62
C ALA A 129 5.00 16.46 -15.11
N GLN A 130 3.74 16.45 -14.66
CA GLN A 130 3.41 16.12 -13.27
C GLN A 130 3.58 14.63 -12.98
N ALA A 131 3.22 13.77 -13.93
CA ALA A 131 3.37 12.32 -13.82
C ALA A 131 4.85 11.90 -13.78
N ASP A 132 5.71 12.50 -14.59
CA ASP A 132 7.13 12.14 -14.72
C ASP A 132 7.93 12.34 -13.40
N VAL A 133 7.46 13.24 -12.52
CA VAL A 133 8.05 13.49 -11.21
C VAL A 133 7.67 12.40 -10.18
N ILE A 134 6.57 11.69 -10.41
CA ILE A 134 6.10 10.65 -9.49
C ILE A 134 6.83 9.34 -9.81
N GLN A 135 7.88 9.06 -9.04
CA GLN A 135 8.71 7.87 -9.22
C GLN A 135 8.76 7.04 -7.94
N GLU A 136 8.78 5.72 -8.13
CA GLU A 136 8.92 4.78 -7.03
C GLU A 136 10.28 4.96 -6.35
N PRO A 137 10.34 4.98 -5.01
CA PRO A 137 11.61 5.11 -4.30
C PRO A 137 12.60 4.01 -4.68
N MET A 138 13.78 4.42 -5.11
CA MET A 138 14.91 3.50 -5.27
C MET A 138 15.48 3.20 -3.89
N VAL A 139 15.27 1.98 -3.42
CA VAL A 139 15.80 1.50 -2.14
C VAL A 139 17.03 0.62 -2.35
N PRO A 140 18.05 0.73 -1.48
CA PRO A 140 19.18 -0.19 -1.48
C PRO A 140 18.78 -1.64 -1.20
N ASP A 141 19.69 -2.58 -1.47
CA ASP A 141 19.49 -3.99 -1.17
C ASP A 141 19.21 -4.19 0.34
N PRO A 142 18.09 -4.84 0.71
CA PRO A 142 17.75 -5.05 2.12
C PRO A 142 18.68 -6.07 2.76
N GLN A 143 19.20 -5.76 3.96
CA GLN A 143 20.08 -6.71 4.65
C GLN A 143 19.30 -7.86 5.30
N VAL A 144 18.04 -7.64 5.65
CA VAL A 144 17.18 -8.65 6.28
C VAL A 144 15.81 -8.64 5.61
N HIS A 145 15.33 -9.83 5.25
CA HIS A 145 13.97 -10.07 4.80
C HIS A 145 13.34 -11.12 5.68
N ILE A 146 12.18 -10.81 6.26
CA ILE A 146 11.50 -11.65 7.24
C ILE A 146 10.00 -11.51 7.07
N MET A 147 9.24 -12.58 7.25
CA MET A 147 7.79 -12.47 7.38
C MET A 147 7.47 -12.01 8.80
N PRO A 148 6.90 -10.80 8.99
CA PRO A 148 6.59 -10.30 10.32
C PRO A 148 5.49 -11.16 10.97
N PRO A 149 5.30 -11.07 12.30
CA PRO A 149 4.15 -11.67 12.94
C PRO A 149 2.85 -11.06 12.38
N PRO A 150 1.68 -11.71 12.60
CA PRO A 150 0.40 -11.24 12.06
C PRO A 150 0.15 -9.76 12.38
N LEU A 151 -0.23 -8.97 11.35
CA LEU A 151 -0.43 -7.53 11.49
C LEU A 151 -1.49 -7.19 12.55
N SER A 152 -2.51 -8.05 12.69
CA SER A 152 -3.53 -7.99 13.73
C SER A 152 -2.98 -8.10 15.16
N ALA A 153 -1.89 -8.86 15.37
CA ALA A 153 -1.21 -8.98 16.65
C ALA A 153 -0.28 -7.78 16.92
N LEU A 154 0.31 -7.20 15.87
CA LEU A 154 1.16 -6.02 15.97
C LEU A 154 0.38 -4.75 16.28
N ARG A 155 -0.83 -4.62 15.74
CA ARG A 155 -1.62 -3.38 15.83
C ARG A 155 -1.88 -2.90 17.27
N PRO A 156 -2.41 -3.71 18.21
CA PRO A 156 -2.61 -3.28 19.59
C PRO A 156 -1.31 -2.91 20.31
N LEU A 157 -0.19 -3.50 19.91
CA LEU A 157 1.11 -3.21 20.47
C LEU A 157 1.64 -1.86 19.97
N VAL A 158 1.64 -1.63 18.66
CA VAL A 158 2.10 -0.37 18.07
C VAL A 158 1.19 0.80 18.48
N ASP A 159 -0.12 0.57 18.65
CA ASP A 159 -1.02 1.61 19.16
C ASP A 159 -0.66 2.03 20.60
N ARG A 160 -0.18 1.10 21.45
CA ARG A 160 0.36 1.42 22.78
C ARG A 160 1.72 2.11 22.69
N LEU A 161 2.63 1.63 21.83
CA LEU A 161 3.95 2.26 21.66
C LEU A 161 3.84 3.70 21.16
N LYS A 162 2.89 3.99 20.26
CA LYS A 162 2.58 5.33 19.76
C LYS A 162 2.15 6.30 20.86
N GLN A 163 1.52 5.81 21.93
CA GLN A 163 1.16 6.63 23.10
C GLN A 163 2.37 6.91 24.00
N LEU A 164 3.35 6.00 24.04
CA LEU A 164 4.57 6.13 24.83
C LEU A 164 5.60 7.02 24.14
N SER A 165 5.83 6.80 22.85
CA SER A 165 6.86 7.49 22.08
C SER A 165 6.41 7.71 20.63
N GLY A 166 6.79 8.87 20.06
CA GLY A 166 6.62 9.16 18.64
C GLY A 166 7.58 8.38 17.73
N GLN A 167 8.46 7.56 18.30
CA GLN A 167 9.47 6.78 17.58
C GLN A 167 9.49 5.34 18.09
N CYS A 168 9.69 4.39 17.18
CA CYS A 168 9.98 3.00 17.51
C CYS A 168 11.14 2.48 16.66
N VAL A 169 11.85 1.50 17.20
CA VAL A 169 12.95 0.80 16.52
C VAL A 169 12.44 -0.58 16.14
N ILE A 170 12.44 -0.88 14.84
CA ILE A 170 12.17 -2.22 14.33
C ILE A 170 13.53 -2.87 14.12
N SER A 171 13.70 -4.08 14.64
CA SER A 171 14.90 -4.88 14.38
C SER A 171 14.56 -6.32 14.02
N ALA A 172 15.36 -6.92 13.15
CA ALA A 172 15.18 -8.29 12.72
C ALA A 172 16.50 -8.92 12.29
N ASN A 173 16.56 -10.25 12.25
CA ASN A 173 17.70 -11.02 11.75
C ASN A 173 17.29 -12.09 10.73
N MET A 174 18.28 -12.83 10.21
CA MET A 174 18.08 -13.94 9.25
C MET A 174 17.86 -15.29 9.95
N GLN A 175 17.47 -15.29 11.22
CA GLN A 175 17.23 -16.47 12.05
C GLN A 175 15.79 -16.52 12.59
N GLY A 176 14.87 -15.77 11.97
CA GLY A 176 13.47 -15.75 12.36
C GLY A 176 13.18 -14.96 13.64
N GLU A 177 14.05 -14.02 14.03
CA GLU A 177 13.77 -13.11 15.13
C GLU A 177 13.38 -11.72 14.62
N TRP A 178 12.31 -11.18 15.19
CA TRP A 178 11.83 -9.83 14.92
C TRP A 178 11.46 -9.14 16.24
N ARG A 179 11.81 -7.86 16.36
CA ARG A 179 11.64 -7.09 17.58
C ARG A 179 11.16 -5.68 17.27
N VAL A 180 10.35 -5.14 18.16
CA VAL A 180 9.97 -3.73 18.17
C VAL A 180 10.20 -3.17 19.55
N GLU A 181 10.91 -2.06 19.58
CA GLU A 181 11.29 -1.35 20.79
C GLU A 181 10.78 0.10 20.72
N ALA A 182 10.28 0.63 21.84
CA ALA A 182 10.04 2.06 22.03
C ALA A 182 10.58 2.50 23.39
N GLN A 183 11.16 3.69 23.43
CA GLN A 183 11.76 4.28 24.62
C GLN A 183 11.04 5.58 24.97
N ALA A 184 10.66 5.74 26.25
CA ALA A 184 10.01 6.93 26.79
C ALA A 184 10.39 7.11 28.27
N ASP A 185 10.85 8.30 28.68
CA ASP A 185 11.10 8.75 30.07
C ASP A 185 11.36 7.64 31.11
N GLY A 186 12.49 6.94 30.97
CA GLY A 186 12.95 5.91 31.92
C GLY A 186 12.34 4.52 31.75
N VAL A 187 11.46 4.32 30.76
CA VAL A 187 10.86 3.02 30.41
C VAL A 187 11.22 2.66 28.98
N THR A 188 11.75 1.44 28.81
CA THR A 188 11.93 0.81 27.49
C THR A 188 10.94 -0.34 27.39
N VAL A 189 10.09 -0.31 26.37
CA VAL A 189 9.18 -1.41 26.05
C VAL A 189 9.72 -2.12 24.82
N GLU A 190 10.07 -3.38 24.98
CA GLU A 190 10.50 -4.27 23.90
C GLU A 190 9.52 -5.42 23.76
N ALA A 191 9.16 -5.75 22.53
CA ALA A 191 8.46 -6.98 22.20
C ALA A 191 9.25 -7.76 21.16
N ARG A 192 9.33 -9.07 21.38
CA ARG A 192 10.12 -10.00 20.59
C ARG A 192 9.26 -11.15 20.11
N TRP A 193 9.48 -11.51 18.85
CA TRP A 193 8.92 -12.67 18.19
C TRP A 193 10.08 -13.52 17.66
N GLU A 194 9.91 -14.83 17.77
CA GLU A 194 10.90 -15.82 17.38
C GLU A 194 10.23 -16.86 16.47
N LYS A 195 11.05 -17.67 15.79
CA LYS A 195 10.59 -18.74 14.88
C LYS A 195 9.77 -18.20 13.70
N LEU A 196 10.04 -16.98 13.28
CA LEU A 196 9.53 -16.42 12.04
C LEU A 196 10.28 -17.00 10.84
N VAL A 197 9.69 -16.84 9.66
CA VAL A 197 10.26 -17.40 8.43
C VAL A 197 10.96 -16.28 7.65
N ASN A 198 12.22 -16.51 7.29
CA ASN A 198 12.94 -15.70 6.33
C ASN A 198 12.71 -16.29 4.92
N PRO A 199 11.92 -15.64 4.05
CA PRO A 199 11.62 -16.18 2.73
C PRO A 199 12.87 -16.16 1.86
N GLY A 200 13.25 -17.27 1.22
CA GLY A 200 14.35 -17.25 0.26
C GLY A 200 14.06 -16.25 -0.86
N LEU A 201 14.89 -15.20 -0.98
CA LEU A 201 14.85 -14.32 -2.15
C LEU A 201 15.36 -15.13 -3.35
N ASP A 202 14.59 -15.13 -4.45
CA ASP A 202 15.01 -15.77 -5.70
C ASP A 202 16.28 -15.05 -6.20
N PRO A 203 17.43 -15.74 -6.33
CA PRO A 203 18.69 -15.14 -6.78
C PRO A 203 18.60 -14.54 -8.19
N SER A 204 17.61 -14.93 -8.99
CA SER A 204 17.38 -14.43 -10.34
C SER A 204 16.67 -13.07 -10.40
N ALA A 205 15.97 -12.69 -9.33
CA ALA A 205 15.25 -11.42 -9.21
C ALA A 205 16.07 -10.33 -8.49
N LEU A 206 17.24 -10.69 -7.96
CA LEU A 206 18.17 -9.76 -7.34
C LEU A 206 19.23 -9.33 -8.37
N PRO A 207 19.65 -8.05 -8.38
CA PRO A 207 20.86 -7.66 -9.10
C PRO A 207 22.03 -8.54 -8.63
N PRO A 208 23.05 -8.77 -9.48
CA PRO A 208 24.21 -9.58 -9.12
C PRO A 208 24.74 -9.11 -7.77
N PRO A 209 25.15 -10.04 -6.88
CA PRO A 209 25.47 -9.72 -5.50
C PRO A 209 26.42 -8.54 -5.49
N ASN A 210 25.93 -7.39 -5.02
CA ASN A 210 26.81 -6.30 -4.65
C ASN A 210 27.83 -6.92 -3.70
N SER A 211 29.11 -6.57 -3.90
CA SER A 211 30.29 -7.03 -3.15
C SER A 211 30.27 -6.55 -1.69
N GLN A 212 29.12 -6.63 -1.02
CA GLN A 212 28.96 -6.50 0.40
C GLN A 212 29.23 -7.86 1.04
N PRO A 213 30.05 -7.90 2.10
CA PRO A 213 30.33 -9.14 2.81
C PRO A 213 29.01 -9.74 3.31
N ALA A 214 28.83 -11.05 3.12
CA ALA A 214 27.70 -11.79 3.66
C ALA A 214 27.60 -11.46 5.16
N ARG A 215 26.53 -10.75 5.52
CA ARG A 215 26.31 -10.35 6.90
C ARG A 215 26.15 -11.61 7.76
N ASP A 216 26.66 -11.56 8.98
CA ASP A 216 26.39 -12.63 9.95
C ASP A 216 24.86 -12.77 10.11
N GLY A 217 24.32 -13.96 9.84
CA GLY A 217 22.88 -14.20 9.85
C GLY A 217 22.22 -13.94 11.21
N PHE A 218 23.03 -13.90 12.27
CA PHE A 218 22.60 -13.57 13.63
C PHE A 218 22.54 -12.06 13.91
N ALA A 219 23.15 -11.22 13.07
CA ALA A 219 23.18 -9.78 13.27
C ALA A 219 21.79 -9.15 13.05
N PHE A 220 21.38 -8.30 13.99
CA PHE A 220 20.15 -7.54 13.87
C PHE A 220 20.35 -6.31 12.97
N ALA A 221 19.60 -6.24 11.87
CA ALA A 221 19.38 -4.98 11.20
C ALA A 221 18.35 -4.19 12.02
N ARG A 222 18.63 -2.90 12.26
CA ARG A 222 17.75 -2.01 13.03
C ARG A 222 17.46 -0.73 12.26
N THR A 223 16.20 -0.30 12.31
CA THR A 223 15.76 0.95 11.69
C THR A 223 14.75 1.64 12.58
N ARG A 224 14.96 2.94 12.80
CA ARG A 224 14.06 3.79 13.59
C ARG A 224 12.99 4.42 12.70
N VAL A 225 11.73 4.22 13.04
CA VAL A 225 10.58 4.71 12.26
C VAL A 225 9.63 5.52 13.16
N ASP A 226 8.77 6.34 12.53
CA ASP A 226 7.67 7.01 13.24
C ASP A 226 6.61 5.98 13.66
N SER A 227 6.26 5.95 14.95
CA SER A 227 5.26 5.03 15.48
C SER A 227 3.87 5.26 14.89
N ARG A 228 3.57 6.49 14.45
CA ARG A 228 2.33 6.86 13.75
C ARG A 228 2.31 6.30 12.33
N ASP A 229 3.44 6.32 11.62
CA ASP A 229 3.55 5.74 10.28
C ASP A 229 3.45 4.22 10.31
N LEU A 230 4.09 3.58 11.28
CA LEU A 230 3.92 2.15 11.49
C LEU A 230 2.46 1.79 11.86
N ALA A 231 1.81 2.58 12.71
CA ALA A 231 0.40 2.38 13.03
C ALA A 231 -0.53 2.58 11.82
N LYS A 232 -0.20 3.51 10.91
CA LYS A 232 -0.93 3.70 9.65
C LYS A 232 -0.75 2.49 8.73
N PHE A 233 0.48 2.00 8.55
CA PHE A 233 0.75 0.76 7.81
C PHE A 233 -0.10 -0.41 8.34
N LEU A 234 -0.15 -0.62 9.66
CA LEU A 234 -0.91 -1.74 10.24
C LEU A 234 -2.42 -1.69 10.01
N ARG A 235 -2.97 -0.56 9.52
CA ARG A 235 -4.37 -0.49 9.05
C ARG A 235 -4.57 -1.16 7.69
N SER A 236 -3.49 -1.49 6.98
CA SER A 236 -3.53 -2.27 5.74
C SER A 236 -4.06 -3.69 5.95
N ASP A 237 -4.21 -4.18 7.19
CA ASP A 237 -4.86 -5.46 7.49
C ASP A 237 -6.26 -5.60 6.87
N VAL A 238 -6.88 -4.47 6.48
CA VAL A 238 -8.12 -4.44 5.68
C VAL A 238 -8.02 -5.20 4.35
N VAL A 239 -6.81 -5.34 3.78
CA VAL A 239 -6.58 -6.09 2.53
C VAL A 239 -6.44 -7.60 2.77
N ASN A 240 -6.50 -8.04 4.03
CA ASN A 240 -6.35 -9.43 4.49
C ASN A 240 -5.28 -10.19 3.69
N PRO A 241 -4.01 -9.80 3.85
CA PRO A 241 -2.94 -10.28 3.00
C PRO A 241 -2.68 -11.77 3.17
N THR A 242 -2.36 -12.45 2.08
CA THR A 242 -1.90 -13.85 2.09
C THR A 242 -0.47 -13.96 2.56
N LYS A 243 0.37 -13.02 2.14
CA LYS A 243 1.79 -12.99 2.45
C LYS A 243 2.22 -11.55 2.71
N VAL A 244 2.98 -11.37 3.79
CA VAL A 244 3.64 -10.10 4.10
C VAL A 244 5.12 -10.36 4.23
N VAL A 245 5.95 -9.59 3.52
CA VAL A 245 7.40 -9.63 3.63
C VAL A 245 7.87 -8.27 4.11
N CYS A 246 8.63 -8.25 5.19
CA CYS A 246 9.27 -7.07 5.74
C CYS A 246 10.76 -7.10 5.37
N CYS A 247 11.19 -6.08 4.64
CA CYS A 247 12.57 -5.86 4.25
C CYS A 247 13.13 -4.70 5.08
N LEU A 248 14.11 -4.98 5.93
CA LEU A 248 14.78 -3.97 6.73
C LEU A 248 16.07 -3.52 6.04
N ILE A 249 16.17 -2.21 5.83
CA ILE A 249 17.37 -1.53 5.38
C ILE A 249 17.88 -0.70 6.55
N GLU A 250 18.96 -1.18 7.16
CA GLU A 250 19.55 -0.60 8.36
C GLU A 250 19.81 0.89 8.20
N ASN A 251 19.34 1.67 9.18
CA ASN A 251 19.48 3.12 9.22
C ASN A 251 18.98 3.85 7.95
N HIS A 252 18.10 3.24 7.15
CA HIS A 252 17.62 3.85 5.91
C HIS A 252 16.10 3.82 5.80
N ALA A 253 15.49 2.63 5.74
CA ALA A 253 14.05 2.47 5.58
C ALA A 253 13.61 1.06 5.95
N VAL A 254 12.31 0.90 6.18
CA VAL A 254 11.64 -0.40 6.26
C VAL A 254 10.64 -0.47 5.11
N VAL A 255 10.70 -1.56 4.35
CA VAL A 255 9.81 -1.80 3.21
C VAL A 255 8.92 -3.00 3.52
N PHE A 256 7.62 -2.84 3.37
CA PHE A 256 6.65 -3.94 3.54
C PHE A 256 6.02 -4.27 2.20
N TYR A 257 6.22 -5.50 1.73
CA TYR A 257 5.51 -6.07 0.59
C TYR A 257 4.32 -6.86 1.09
N VAL A 258 3.13 -6.48 0.65
CA VAL A 258 1.85 -7.05 1.07
C VAL A 258 1.14 -7.61 -0.15
N TYR A 259 1.00 -8.94 -0.22
CA TYR A 259 0.37 -9.63 -1.34
C TYR A 259 -1.12 -9.86 -1.06
N ILE A 260 -1.97 -9.59 -2.05
CA ILE A 260 -3.43 -9.72 -1.95
C ILE A 260 -3.85 -11.20 -2.11
N ARG A 261 -5.04 -11.55 -1.61
CA ARG A 261 -5.56 -12.93 -1.43
C ARG A 261 -5.41 -13.90 -2.60
N ASP A 262 -5.45 -13.41 -3.83
CA ASP A 262 -5.32 -14.24 -5.02
C ASP A 262 -3.93 -14.04 -5.63
N GLU A 263 -3.15 -15.13 -5.72
CA GLU A 263 -1.79 -15.10 -6.29
C GLU A 263 -1.80 -14.41 -7.67
N GLY A 264 -0.98 -13.37 -7.82
CA GLY A 264 -0.86 -12.61 -9.06
C GLY A 264 -1.94 -11.55 -9.30
N THR A 265 -2.89 -11.34 -8.39
CA THR A 265 -3.90 -10.28 -8.57
C THR A 265 -3.33 -8.89 -8.35
N GLY A 266 -2.50 -8.71 -7.31
CA GLY A 266 -1.90 -7.43 -6.99
C GLY A 266 -1.04 -7.47 -5.74
N ALA A 267 -0.27 -6.39 -5.53
CA ALA A 267 0.59 -6.21 -4.37
C ALA A 267 0.59 -4.75 -3.92
N LEU A 268 0.86 -4.53 -2.63
CA LEU A 268 1.02 -3.22 -2.01
C LEU A 268 2.42 -3.15 -1.39
N THR A 269 3.20 -2.17 -1.80
CA THR A 269 4.53 -1.88 -1.26
C THR A 269 4.45 -0.62 -0.41
N TYR A 270 4.77 -0.73 0.88
CA TYR A 270 4.84 0.42 1.79
C TYR A 270 6.30 0.73 2.07
N PHE A 271 6.66 2.00 1.93
CA PHE A 271 7.99 2.50 2.28
C PHE A 271 7.87 3.38 3.52
N ILE A 272 8.55 3.00 4.59
CA ILE A 272 8.64 3.79 5.82
C ILE A 272 10.10 4.22 5.99
N PRO A 273 10.44 5.49 5.69
CA PRO A 273 11.82 5.95 5.79
C PRO A 273 12.27 6.09 7.24
N LEU A 274 13.58 6.12 7.45
CA LEU A 274 14.18 6.43 8.75
C LEU A 274 13.72 7.83 9.18
N ARG A 275 13.21 7.92 10.42
CA ARG A 275 12.99 9.23 11.04
C ARG A 275 14.30 9.78 11.56
N GLN A 276 14.82 10.83 10.91
CA GLN A 276 15.95 11.60 11.44
C GLN A 276 15.48 12.45 12.62
N THR A 277 16.25 12.45 13.71
CA THR A 277 16.04 13.24 14.93
C THR A 277 16.21 14.73 14.68
#